data_AF-M5WPF0-F1
#
_entry.id   AF-M5WPF0-F1
#
_cell.length_a   1.000
_cell.length_b   1.000
_cell.length_c   1.000
_cell.angle_alpha   90.00
_cell.angle_beta   90.00
_cell.angle_gamma   90.00
#
_symmetry.space_group_name_H-M   'P 1'
#
loop_
_entity.id
_entity.type
_entity.pdbx_description
1 polymer ?
#
loop_
_entity_poly.entity_id
_entity_poly.type
_entity_poly.pdbx_seq_one_letter_code
_entity_poly.pdbx_strand_id
1 'polypeptide(L)'
;MDRFLVLPESHLVAIVSFLPFKEAARTSVLSKRWRHVWRLSKNIEFDERCFANVDADREVQIQVFIDFVRQWVQNYQEPTVDRLSLKFSQPQNNPRVVENCIAFALAGHVKHLALDFSDRTWAVHDLDDIAHPTQFDLPLSVYNHPLESLTLSSCNFNVSEFKNFGMLKEISLCWVEMKESTTKALLANCGCLESLSLRHCWDMDNFFCVRVGELKLKTLVVYKCRFMCSYFEFEAPNLRCLRYSGTLPKFCLLRNGGLDEVDLDFGHETHGNEAVSDLLGQLIDEVNPMRALTVCTFMLQVLPMGEEGIGSPLGITQLTLKTTMHDHEQHGIQYFLKNCPQLETLKFEIDSHARTRIINYTEYEAPCAEVKPEHMWDENTITFSCVTQTLREVEMKGFRASPNEIGFMCYLLYHGRLMEKLTIIVSSQASGRGNPQLYRMVAEKTRDLPRTVPNLQIIII
;
A
#
# COMPACT_ATOMS: atom_id res chain seq x y z
N MET A 1 -7.15 5.15 40.32
CA MET A 1 -6.87 3.71 40.25
C MET A 1 -6.71 3.32 38.80
N ASP A 2 -5.57 2.74 38.45
CA ASP A 2 -5.30 2.27 37.09
C ASP A 2 -6.20 1.06 36.78
N ARG A 3 -7.17 1.24 35.88
CA ARG A 3 -8.20 0.24 35.55
C ARG A 3 -7.61 -0.99 34.85
N PHE A 4 -6.37 -0.92 34.36
CA PHE A 4 -5.68 -2.06 33.73
C PHE A 4 -5.20 -3.11 34.73
N LEU A 5 -5.13 -2.80 36.03
CA LEU A 5 -4.69 -3.76 37.06
C LEU A 5 -5.75 -4.84 37.36
N VAL A 6 -7.02 -4.60 37.03
CA VAL A 6 -8.17 -5.47 37.35
C VAL A 6 -8.49 -6.46 36.23
N LEU A 7 -7.94 -6.28 35.03
CA LEU A 7 -8.23 -7.15 33.88
C LEU A 7 -7.67 -8.57 34.10
N PRO A 8 -8.34 -9.65 33.67
CA PRO A 8 -7.77 -11.01 33.66
C PRO A 8 -6.56 -11.13 32.72
N GLU A 9 -5.67 -12.10 32.95
CA GLU A 9 -4.44 -12.26 32.16
C GLU A 9 -4.72 -12.55 30.69
N SER A 10 -5.77 -13.32 30.41
CA SER A 10 -6.26 -13.58 29.05
C SER A 10 -6.59 -12.29 28.27
N HIS A 11 -7.10 -11.26 28.94
CA HIS A 11 -7.41 -9.98 28.30
C HIS A 11 -6.14 -9.16 28.06
N LEU A 12 -5.14 -9.27 28.95
CA LEU A 12 -3.85 -8.63 28.73
C LEU A 12 -3.12 -9.27 27.53
N VAL A 13 -3.15 -10.61 27.42
CA VAL A 13 -2.61 -11.33 26.26
C VAL A 13 -3.32 -10.91 24.98
N ALA A 14 -4.65 -10.80 25.00
CA ALA A 14 -5.42 -10.31 23.85
C ALA A 14 -4.98 -8.89 23.44
N ILE A 15 -4.89 -7.95 24.39
CA ILE A 15 -4.42 -6.57 24.12
C ILE A 15 -3.02 -6.60 23.50
N VAL A 16 -2.10 -7.36 24.09
CA VAL A 16 -0.71 -7.43 23.64
C VAL A 16 -0.60 -8.11 22.26
N SER A 17 -1.48 -9.05 21.93
CA SER A 17 -1.53 -9.70 20.61
C SER A 17 -1.92 -8.76 19.46
N PHE A 18 -2.56 -7.63 19.77
CA PHE A 18 -2.87 -6.57 18.80
C PHE A 18 -1.73 -5.56 18.64
N LEU A 19 -0.68 -5.63 19.46
CA LEU A 19 0.47 -4.75 19.37
C LEU A 19 1.57 -5.39 18.48
N PRO A 20 2.33 -4.57 17.74
CA PRO A 20 3.58 -5.04 17.15
C PRO A 20 4.48 -5.65 18.23
N PHE A 21 5.20 -6.73 17.91
CA PHE A 21 5.91 -7.54 18.90
C PHE A 21 6.88 -6.73 19.79
N LYS A 22 7.52 -5.71 19.21
CA LYS A 22 8.37 -4.77 19.94
C LYS A 22 7.58 -3.94 20.96
N GLU A 23 6.43 -3.40 20.57
CA GLU A 23 5.58 -2.61 21.46
C GLU A 23 4.93 -3.48 22.53
N ALA A 24 4.55 -4.70 22.16
CA ALA A 24 4.17 -5.76 23.09
C ALA A 24 5.26 -5.99 24.15
N ALA A 25 6.52 -6.19 23.76
CA ALA A 25 7.64 -6.35 24.68
C ALA A 25 7.87 -5.10 25.55
N ARG A 26 7.67 -3.88 25.02
CA ARG A 26 7.77 -2.63 25.79
C ARG A 26 6.73 -2.53 26.90
N THR A 27 5.57 -3.17 26.78
CA THR A 27 4.59 -3.20 27.89
C THR A 27 5.14 -3.88 29.15
N SER A 28 6.23 -4.66 29.05
CA SER A 28 6.86 -5.34 30.18
C SER A 28 7.34 -4.42 31.31
N VAL A 29 7.53 -3.12 31.03
CA VAL A 29 7.93 -2.12 32.04
C VAL A 29 6.75 -1.54 32.82
N LEU A 30 5.51 -1.74 32.36
CA LEU A 30 4.31 -1.15 32.98
C LEU A 30 4.06 -1.68 34.39
N SER A 31 4.24 -2.99 34.60
CA SER A 31 4.19 -3.60 35.93
C SER A 31 4.75 -5.01 35.92
N LYS A 32 4.94 -5.60 37.12
CA LYS A 32 5.37 -7.01 37.28
C LYS A 32 4.48 -7.99 36.53
N ARG A 33 3.18 -7.69 36.39
CA ARG A 33 2.23 -8.55 35.69
C ARG A 33 2.45 -8.54 34.18
N TRP A 34 2.61 -7.37 33.59
CA TRP A 34 2.83 -7.20 32.14
C TRP A 34 4.21 -7.68 31.70
N ARG A 35 5.16 -7.82 32.63
CA ARG A 35 6.52 -8.31 32.37
C ARG A 35 6.58 -9.60 31.57
N HIS A 36 5.61 -10.50 31.78
CA HIS A 36 5.60 -11.84 31.18
C HIS A 36 4.50 -12.03 30.12
N VAL A 37 3.49 -11.15 30.08
CA VAL A 37 2.31 -11.29 29.20
C VAL A 37 2.70 -11.38 27.72
N TRP A 38 3.63 -10.54 27.27
CA TRP A 38 4.08 -10.53 25.88
C TRP A 38 4.78 -11.84 25.47
N ARG A 39 5.27 -12.63 26.44
CA ARG A 39 5.87 -13.95 26.19
C ARG A 39 4.84 -15.02 25.84
N LEU A 40 3.56 -14.77 26.12
CA LEU A 40 2.44 -15.65 25.78
C LEU A 40 1.85 -15.33 24.38
N SER A 41 2.46 -14.39 23.65
CA SER A 41 2.00 -14.03 22.30
C SER A 41 2.26 -15.17 21.32
N LYS A 42 1.20 -15.56 20.60
CA LYS A 42 1.27 -16.51 19.48
C LYS A 42 1.71 -15.87 18.16
N ASN A 43 1.79 -14.54 18.15
CA ASN A 43 2.34 -13.75 17.05
C ASN A 43 3.77 -13.38 17.41
N ILE A 44 4.74 -14.09 16.83
CA ILE A 44 6.16 -13.96 17.10
C ILE A 44 6.82 -13.21 15.95
N GLU A 45 7.61 -12.18 16.28
CA GLU A 45 8.38 -11.43 15.30
C GLU A 45 9.83 -11.29 15.77
N PHE A 46 10.72 -11.95 15.06
CA PHE A 46 12.15 -11.80 15.20
C PHE A 46 12.64 -10.87 14.10
N ASP A 47 12.90 -9.62 14.45
CA ASP A 47 13.39 -8.63 13.50
C ASP A 47 14.79 -8.17 13.94
N GLU A 48 15.82 -8.69 13.27
CA GLU A 48 17.22 -8.27 13.44
C GLU A 48 17.33 -6.73 13.32
N ARG A 49 16.43 -6.14 12.52
CA ARG A 49 15.97 -4.74 12.47
C ARG A 49 16.23 -3.93 13.72
N CYS A 50 15.68 -4.49 14.79
CA CYS A 50 15.53 -3.87 16.10
C CYS A 50 16.80 -3.88 16.95
N PHE A 51 17.82 -4.63 16.52
CA PHE A 51 19.10 -4.78 17.21
C PHE A 51 20.21 -3.95 16.56
N ALA A 52 19.90 -3.18 15.51
CA ALA A 52 20.86 -2.24 14.91
C ALA A 52 21.19 -1.11 15.89
N ASN A 53 22.48 -0.90 16.11
CA ASN A 53 23.03 0.27 16.78
C ASN A 53 24.13 0.87 15.89
N VAL A 54 24.13 2.19 15.68
CA VAL A 54 25.10 2.85 14.79
C VAL A 54 26.52 2.78 15.35
N ASP A 55 26.66 2.69 16.68
CA ASP A 55 27.94 2.77 17.38
C ASP A 55 28.58 1.40 17.70
N ALA A 56 27.93 0.29 17.32
CA ALA A 56 28.41 -1.06 17.66
C ALA A 56 28.73 -1.89 16.42
N ASP A 57 29.63 -2.85 16.59
CA ASP A 57 30.01 -3.80 15.54
C ASP A 57 28.80 -4.64 15.08
N ARG A 58 28.64 -4.78 13.74
CA ARG A 58 27.53 -5.53 13.12
C ARG A 58 27.54 -7.00 13.54
N GLU A 59 28.70 -7.64 13.64
CA GLU A 59 28.79 -9.05 14.03
C GLU A 59 28.32 -9.26 15.47
N VAL A 60 28.67 -8.33 16.37
CA VAL A 60 28.21 -8.37 17.76
C VAL A 60 26.69 -8.21 17.84
N GLN A 61 26.11 -7.31 17.04
CA GLN A 61 24.64 -7.12 17.01
C GLN A 61 23.91 -8.35 16.49
N ILE A 62 24.43 -8.96 15.43
CA ILE A 62 23.91 -10.22 14.90
C ILE A 62 23.97 -11.31 15.98
N GLN A 63 25.07 -11.41 16.71
CA GLN A 63 25.22 -12.39 17.78
C GLN A 63 24.21 -12.18 18.91
N VAL A 64 24.00 -10.92 19.35
CA VAL A 64 22.97 -10.58 20.35
C VAL A 64 21.56 -10.96 19.86
N PHE A 65 21.25 -10.69 18.61
CA PHE A 65 19.98 -11.10 18.01
C PHE A 65 19.82 -12.62 18.00
N ILE A 66 20.85 -13.36 17.59
CA ILE A 66 20.85 -14.83 17.55
C ILE A 66 20.63 -15.40 18.95
N ASP A 67 21.33 -14.89 19.96
CA ASP A 67 21.21 -15.37 21.33
C ASP A 67 19.82 -15.06 21.91
N PHE A 68 19.26 -13.90 21.58
CA PHE A 68 17.87 -13.57 21.90
C PHE A 68 16.89 -14.57 21.28
N VAL A 69 17.02 -14.85 19.97
CA VAL A 69 16.15 -15.81 19.26
C VAL A 69 16.25 -17.20 19.88
N ARG A 70 17.47 -17.69 20.13
CA ARG A 70 17.71 -19.00 20.78
C ARG A 70 17.06 -19.06 22.15
N GLN A 71 17.29 -18.04 22.98
CA GLN A 71 16.71 -17.98 24.32
C GLN A 71 15.18 -17.91 24.25
N TRP A 72 14.61 -17.19 23.30
CA TRP A 72 13.16 -17.10 23.15
C TRP A 72 12.55 -18.44 22.79
N VAL A 73 13.07 -19.09 21.75
CA VAL A 73 12.60 -20.42 21.29
C VAL A 73 12.68 -21.46 22.41
N GLN A 74 13.75 -21.46 23.20
CA GLN A 74 13.91 -22.38 24.33
C GLN A 74 12.94 -22.15 25.49
N ASN A 75 12.50 -20.90 25.68
CA ASN A 75 11.64 -20.52 26.81
C ASN A 75 10.17 -20.35 26.43
N TYR A 76 9.81 -20.59 25.17
CA TYR A 76 8.42 -20.50 24.72
C TYR A 76 7.61 -21.67 25.28
N GLN A 77 6.50 -21.37 25.97
CA GLN A 77 5.71 -22.36 26.71
C GLN A 77 4.36 -22.65 26.07
N GLU A 78 3.91 -21.85 25.11
CA GLU A 78 2.62 -22.05 24.47
C GLU A 78 2.68 -23.24 23.49
N PRO A 79 1.60 -24.03 23.39
CA PRO A 79 1.57 -25.22 22.54
C PRO A 79 1.47 -24.87 21.05
N THR A 80 1.08 -23.64 20.71
CA THR A 80 0.90 -23.21 19.32
C THR A 80 1.54 -21.86 19.07
N VAL A 81 1.93 -21.65 17.81
CA VAL A 81 2.37 -20.38 17.23
C VAL A 81 1.41 -20.09 16.08
N ASP A 82 0.75 -18.94 16.07
CA ASP A 82 -0.21 -18.62 15.01
C ASP A 82 0.53 -17.98 13.83
N ARG A 83 1.45 -17.06 14.13
CA ARG A 83 2.30 -16.37 13.16
C ARG A 83 3.74 -16.30 13.63
N LEU A 84 4.67 -16.62 12.73
CA LEU A 84 6.09 -16.37 12.92
C LEU A 84 6.63 -15.53 11.77
N SER A 85 7.26 -14.39 12.12
CA SER A 85 8.03 -13.58 11.19
C SER A 85 9.50 -13.57 11.61
N LEU A 86 10.39 -13.93 10.68
CA LEU A 86 11.83 -13.84 10.85
C LEU A 86 12.39 -12.90 9.80
N LYS A 87 12.98 -11.80 10.25
CA LYS A 87 13.72 -10.86 9.40
C LYS A 87 15.18 -10.89 9.81
N PHE A 88 16.02 -11.43 8.92
CA PHE A 88 17.41 -11.70 9.22
C PHE A 88 18.24 -11.57 7.96
N SER A 89 19.06 -10.52 7.88
CA SER A 89 19.96 -10.32 6.76
C SER A 89 21.04 -11.40 6.73
N GLN A 90 21.47 -11.79 5.53
CA GLN A 90 22.57 -12.74 5.32
C GLN A 90 22.38 -14.11 6.03
N PRO A 91 21.26 -14.81 5.79
CA PRO A 91 20.94 -16.09 6.45
C PRO A 91 22.01 -17.18 6.27
N GLN A 92 22.78 -17.14 5.19
CA GLN A 92 23.87 -18.07 4.88
C GLN A 92 25.02 -18.05 5.89
N ASN A 93 25.20 -16.96 6.63
CA ASN A 93 26.24 -16.87 7.66
C ASN A 93 25.84 -17.67 8.92
N ASN A 94 24.53 -17.84 9.15
CA ASN A 94 23.98 -18.53 10.31
C ASN A 94 22.74 -19.38 9.96
N PRO A 95 22.86 -20.36 9.03
CA PRO A 95 21.71 -21.07 8.48
C PRO A 95 20.97 -21.88 9.55
N ARG A 96 21.71 -22.43 10.52
CA ARG A 96 21.14 -23.18 11.65
C ARG A 96 20.14 -22.37 12.48
N VAL A 97 20.34 -21.06 12.61
CA VAL A 97 19.40 -20.21 13.36
C VAL A 97 18.08 -20.11 12.61
N VAL A 98 18.14 -19.92 11.30
CA VAL A 98 16.97 -19.86 10.42
C VAL A 98 16.24 -21.21 10.41
N GLU A 99 16.97 -22.31 10.20
CA GLU A 99 16.42 -23.67 10.23
C GLU A 99 15.73 -23.99 11.55
N ASN A 100 16.36 -23.65 12.69
CA ASN A 100 15.75 -23.86 14.01
C ASN A 100 14.50 -23.01 14.21
N CYS A 101 14.47 -21.78 13.71
CA CYS A 101 13.27 -20.93 13.78
C CYS A 101 12.13 -21.52 12.95
N ILE A 102 12.43 -22.01 11.74
CA ILE A 102 11.44 -22.67 10.88
C ILE A 102 10.94 -23.94 11.57
N ALA A 103 11.83 -24.81 12.04
CA ALA A 103 11.45 -26.04 12.74
C ALA A 103 10.58 -25.77 13.97
N PHE A 104 10.91 -24.74 14.74
CA PHE A 104 10.09 -24.27 15.87
C PHE A 104 8.70 -23.81 15.40
N ALA A 105 8.61 -23.03 14.33
CA ALA A 105 7.32 -22.58 13.78
C ALA A 105 6.44 -23.76 13.35
N LEU A 106 7.03 -24.72 12.64
CA LEU A 106 6.33 -25.90 12.15
C LEU A 106 5.85 -26.79 13.31
N ALA A 107 6.70 -27.01 14.32
CA ALA A 107 6.34 -27.74 15.54
C ALA A 107 5.20 -27.06 16.31
N GLY A 108 5.14 -25.72 16.26
CA GLY A 108 4.05 -24.92 16.84
C GLY A 108 2.79 -24.83 15.98
N HIS A 109 2.67 -25.60 14.89
CA HIS A 109 1.53 -25.57 13.97
C HIS A 109 1.24 -24.17 13.38
N VAL A 110 2.29 -23.45 12.99
CA VAL A 110 2.18 -22.11 12.40
C VAL A 110 1.22 -22.05 11.22
N LYS A 111 0.41 -21.00 11.16
CA LYS A 111 -0.50 -20.73 10.04
C LYS A 111 0.05 -19.68 9.09
N HIS A 112 0.78 -18.72 9.63
CA HIS A 112 1.34 -17.59 8.88
C HIS A 112 2.86 -17.55 9.05
N LEU A 113 3.60 -17.86 7.99
CA LEU A 113 5.05 -17.85 8.00
C LEU A 113 5.55 -16.69 7.13
N ALA A 114 6.39 -15.83 7.71
CA ALA A 114 7.03 -14.73 7.00
C ALA A 114 8.56 -14.80 7.17
N LEU A 115 9.28 -14.97 6.06
CA LEU A 115 10.74 -15.00 6.03
C LEU A 115 11.23 -13.83 5.19
N ASP A 116 12.05 -12.97 5.79
CA ASP A 116 12.64 -11.81 5.13
C ASP A 116 14.15 -11.80 5.30
N PHE A 117 14.84 -12.11 4.20
CA PHE A 117 16.30 -12.17 4.14
C PHE A 117 16.90 -10.99 3.38
N SER A 118 16.11 -9.93 3.15
CA SER A 118 16.59 -8.72 2.48
C SER A 118 17.64 -7.97 3.31
N ASP A 119 18.64 -7.38 2.66
CA ASP A 119 19.61 -6.52 3.33
C ASP A 119 19.04 -5.10 3.49
N ARG A 120 19.30 -4.48 4.63
CA ARG A 120 18.84 -3.11 4.95
C ARG A 120 19.51 -2.06 4.08
N THR A 121 20.69 -2.38 3.54
CA THR A 121 21.47 -1.48 2.70
C THR A 121 20.96 -1.43 1.26
N TRP A 122 20.01 -2.29 0.89
CA TRP A 122 19.29 -2.17 -0.37
C TRP A 122 18.46 -0.90 -0.31
N ALA A 123 19.10 0.21 -0.65
CA ALA A 123 18.44 1.48 -0.79
C ALA A 123 17.33 1.28 -1.84
N VAL A 124 16.17 1.87 -1.58
CA VAL A 124 15.04 1.95 -2.53
C VAL A 124 15.41 2.86 -3.74
N HIS A 125 16.70 3.17 -3.90
CA HIS A 125 17.29 4.04 -4.89
C HIS A 125 18.06 3.15 -5.85
N ASP A 126 17.55 3.11 -7.07
CA ASP A 126 18.11 2.46 -8.26
C ASP A 126 17.68 1.01 -8.45
N LEU A 127 16.51 0.86 -9.10
CA LEU A 127 16.05 -0.36 -9.78
C LEU A 127 16.94 -0.75 -10.99
N ASP A 128 17.99 0.03 -11.23
CA ASP A 128 18.85 -0.07 -12.40
C ASP A 128 20.00 -1.07 -12.21
N ASP A 129 20.42 -1.36 -10.98
CA ASP A 129 21.50 -2.31 -10.73
C ASP A 129 21.30 -3.07 -9.42
N ILE A 130 20.97 -4.36 -9.58
CA ILE A 130 21.42 -5.54 -8.85
C ILE A 130 20.23 -6.50 -8.69
N ALA A 131 20.20 -7.48 -9.58
CA ALA A 131 19.78 -8.83 -9.25
C ALA A 131 20.38 -9.19 -7.89
N HIS A 132 19.62 -9.10 -6.79
CA HIS A 132 20.12 -9.54 -5.48
C HIS A 132 19.93 -11.05 -5.43
N PRO A 133 20.96 -11.88 -5.69
CA PRO A 133 20.78 -13.32 -5.64
C PRO A 133 20.30 -13.68 -4.24
N THR A 134 19.20 -14.41 -4.22
CA THR A 134 18.62 -15.08 -3.07
C THR A 134 19.61 -16.11 -2.53
N GLN A 135 19.89 -16.07 -1.22
CA GLN A 135 20.97 -16.86 -0.60
C GLN A 135 20.47 -17.94 0.36
N PHE A 136 19.16 -18.22 0.35
CA PHE A 136 18.55 -19.24 1.19
C PHE A 136 17.38 -19.91 0.48
N ASP A 137 17.39 -21.24 0.45
CA ASP A 137 16.32 -22.07 -0.10
C ASP A 137 15.28 -22.40 0.98
N LEU A 138 14.01 -22.23 0.64
CA LEU A 138 12.92 -22.61 1.53
C LEU A 138 12.96 -24.13 1.79
N PRO A 139 13.04 -24.58 3.06
CA PRO A 139 13.18 -26.00 3.37
C PRO A 139 11.97 -26.83 2.93
N LEU A 140 12.21 -28.08 2.52
CA LEU A 140 11.16 -29.00 2.07
C LEU A 140 10.07 -29.27 3.11
N SER A 141 10.41 -29.15 4.40
CA SER A 141 9.47 -29.30 5.51
C SER A 141 8.36 -28.24 5.50
N VAL A 142 8.61 -27.06 4.93
CA VAL A 142 7.62 -25.98 4.88
C VAL A 142 6.49 -26.30 3.91
N TYR A 143 6.78 -26.87 2.75
CA TYR A 143 5.77 -27.15 1.72
C TYR A 143 4.69 -28.14 2.16
N ASN A 144 5.01 -29.03 3.09
CA ASN A 144 4.09 -30.04 3.60
C ASN A 144 3.30 -29.56 4.83
N HIS A 145 3.44 -28.29 5.20
CA HIS A 145 2.77 -27.71 6.35
C HIS A 145 1.48 -26.99 5.93
N PRO A 146 0.38 -27.09 6.69
CA PRO A 146 -0.90 -26.47 6.35
C PRO A 146 -0.89 -24.95 6.60
N LEU A 147 -0.07 -24.22 5.85
CA LEU A 147 0.00 -22.76 5.91
C LEU A 147 -1.26 -22.13 5.29
N GLU A 148 -1.73 -21.05 5.93
CA GLU A 148 -2.78 -20.17 5.41
C GLU A 148 -2.17 -18.94 4.69
N SER A 149 -0.99 -18.48 5.12
CA SER A 149 -0.26 -17.34 4.53
C SER A 149 1.25 -17.56 4.50
N LEU A 150 1.90 -17.18 3.40
CA LEU A 150 3.34 -17.30 3.21
C LEU A 150 3.90 -15.98 2.65
N THR A 151 4.83 -15.38 3.38
CA THR A 151 5.61 -14.23 2.91
C THR A 151 7.08 -14.61 2.76
N LEU A 152 7.64 -14.36 1.58
CA LEU A 152 9.04 -14.64 1.27
C LEU A 152 9.68 -13.37 0.70
N SER A 153 10.75 -12.92 1.32
CA SER A 153 11.55 -11.79 0.84
C SER A 153 13.01 -12.20 0.70
N SER A 154 13.56 -12.09 -0.51
CA SER A 154 14.87 -12.62 -0.89
C SER A 154 15.11 -14.08 -0.45
N CYS A 155 14.12 -14.94 -0.67
CA CYS A 155 14.18 -16.37 -0.38
C CYS A 155 13.89 -17.17 -1.65
N ASN A 156 14.72 -18.18 -1.94
CA ASN A 156 14.46 -19.14 -3.00
C ASN A 156 13.35 -20.10 -2.61
N PHE A 157 12.59 -20.55 -3.60
CA PHE A 157 11.56 -21.54 -3.42
C PHE A 157 11.39 -22.41 -4.67
N ASN A 158 11.03 -23.68 -4.46
CA ASN A 158 10.59 -24.56 -5.53
C ASN A 158 9.07 -24.42 -5.72
N VAL A 159 8.66 -23.71 -6.77
CA VAL A 159 7.25 -23.48 -7.08
C VAL A 159 6.46 -24.77 -7.34
N SER A 160 7.13 -25.86 -7.77
CA SER A 160 6.48 -27.15 -8.01
C SER A 160 5.97 -27.81 -6.73
N GLU A 161 6.57 -27.48 -5.58
CA GLU A 161 6.17 -27.99 -4.27
C GLU A 161 4.98 -27.22 -3.68
N PHE A 162 4.56 -26.09 -4.28
CA PHE A 162 3.43 -25.32 -3.78
C PHE A 162 2.11 -26.10 -3.89
N LYS A 163 2.05 -27.14 -4.73
CA LYS A 163 0.90 -28.06 -4.84
C LYS A 163 0.61 -28.78 -3.53
N ASN A 164 1.60 -28.88 -2.64
CA ASN A 164 1.47 -29.50 -1.34
C ASN A 164 0.73 -28.58 -0.34
N PHE A 165 0.61 -27.28 -0.64
CA PHE A 165 -0.16 -26.34 0.18
C PHE A 165 -1.67 -26.49 -0.05
N GLY A 166 -2.34 -27.24 0.81
CA GLY A 166 -3.79 -27.42 0.75
C GLY A 166 -4.63 -26.24 1.24
N MET A 167 -4.05 -25.32 2.03
CA MET A 167 -4.79 -24.25 2.73
C MET A 167 -4.27 -22.84 2.44
N LEU A 168 -3.26 -22.69 1.58
CA LEU A 168 -2.58 -21.43 1.36
C LEU A 168 -3.47 -20.47 0.57
N LYS A 169 -3.87 -19.37 1.22
CA LYS A 169 -4.75 -18.33 0.68
C LYS A 169 -4.00 -17.06 0.31
N GLU A 170 -2.85 -16.83 0.92
CA GLU A 170 -2.11 -15.59 0.77
C GLU A 170 -0.65 -15.85 0.48
N ILE A 171 -0.15 -15.25 -0.60
CA ILE A 171 1.27 -15.29 -0.96
C ILE A 171 1.76 -13.87 -1.14
N SER A 172 2.86 -13.53 -0.47
CA SER A 172 3.56 -12.26 -0.66
C SER A 172 5.03 -12.54 -0.97
N LEU A 173 5.46 -12.19 -2.18
CA LEU A 173 6.83 -12.34 -2.64
C LEU A 173 7.48 -10.96 -2.78
N CYS A 174 8.69 -10.82 -2.24
CA CYS A 174 9.44 -9.58 -2.28
C CYS A 174 10.89 -9.82 -2.70
N TRP A 175 11.45 -9.02 -3.62
CA TRP A 175 12.84 -9.20 -4.07
C TRP A 175 13.13 -10.63 -4.57
N VAL A 176 12.20 -11.20 -5.35
CA VAL A 176 12.36 -12.54 -5.95
C VAL A 176 12.29 -12.46 -7.47
N GLU A 177 13.08 -13.30 -8.14
CA GLU A 177 13.04 -13.52 -9.59
C GLU A 177 11.71 -14.21 -9.97
N MET A 178 10.94 -13.60 -10.86
CA MET A 178 9.58 -14.03 -11.18
C MET A 178 9.37 -14.20 -12.69
N LYS A 179 9.95 -15.28 -13.23
CA LYS A 179 9.74 -15.70 -14.62
C LYS A 179 8.29 -16.07 -14.91
N GLU A 180 7.92 -16.07 -16.19
CA GLU A 180 6.59 -16.49 -16.66
C GLU A 180 6.25 -17.93 -16.19
N SER A 181 7.23 -18.84 -16.23
CA SER A 181 7.07 -20.23 -15.78
C SER A 181 6.79 -20.34 -14.29
N THR A 182 7.53 -19.60 -13.46
CA THR A 182 7.33 -19.53 -12.00
C THR A 182 5.94 -19.03 -11.67
N THR A 183 5.54 -17.95 -12.32
CA THR A 183 4.22 -17.35 -12.16
C THR A 183 3.08 -18.31 -12.50
N LYS A 184 3.14 -18.95 -13.68
CA LYS A 184 2.12 -19.92 -14.13
C LYS A 184 2.05 -21.11 -13.18
N ALA A 185 3.19 -21.64 -12.76
CA ALA A 185 3.25 -22.74 -11.81
C ALA A 185 2.67 -22.35 -10.44
N LEU A 186 2.93 -21.12 -9.96
CA LEU A 186 2.41 -20.62 -8.69
C LEU A 186 0.88 -20.64 -8.68
N LEU A 187 0.26 -20.09 -9.73
CA LEU A 187 -1.19 -20.04 -9.86
C LEU A 187 -1.82 -21.41 -10.11
N ALA A 188 -1.15 -22.29 -10.88
CA ALA A 188 -1.63 -23.64 -11.12
C ALA A 188 -1.57 -24.53 -9.87
N ASN A 189 -0.57 -24.31 -9.00
CA ASN A 189 -0.33 -25.16 -7.83
C ASN A 189 -1.09 -24.68 -6.57
N CYS A 190 -1.60 -23.44 -6.54
CA CYS A 190 -2.26 -22.87 -5.36
C CYS A 190 -3.78 -22.70 -5.56
N GLY A 191 -4.54 -23.81 -5.52
CA GLY A 191 -5.99 -23.79 -5.78
C GLY A 191 -6.86 -23.03 -4.76
N CYS A 192 -6.31 -22.64 -3.61
CA CYS A 192 -7.00 -21.84 -2.59
C CYS A 192 -6.54 -20.38 -2.53
N LEU A 193 -5.67 -19.94 -3.44
CA LEU A 193 -5.09 -18.60 -3.40
C LEU A 193 -6.16 -17.51 -3.59
N GLU A 194 -6.30 -16.63 -2.60
CA GLU A 194 -7.22 -15.49 -2.59
C GLU A 194 -6.48 -14.15 -2.71
N SER A 195 -5.20 -14.09 -2.32
CA SER A 195 -4.39 -12.86 -2.38
C SER A 195 -2.97 -13.14 -2.84
N LEU A 196 -2.52 -12.40 -3.86
CA LEU A 196 -1.14 -12.42 -4.37
C LEU A 196 -0.54 -11.01 -4.29
N SER A 197 0.59 -10.89 -3.58
CA SER A 197 1.39 -9.66 -3.55
C SER A 197 2.77 -9.91 -4.10
N LEU A 198 3.16 -9.17 -5.12
CA LEU A 198 4.50 -9.15 -5.70
C LEU A 198 5.09 -7.75 -5.47
N ARG A 199 6.26 -7.68 -4.86
CA ARG A 199 6.91 -6.40 -4.51
C ARG A 199 8.37 -6.43 -4.89
N HIS A 200 8.86 -5.45 -5.64
CA HIS A 200 10.25 -5.40 -6.06
C HIS A 200 10.74 -6.70 -6.72
N CYS A 201 9.82 -7.44 -7.35
CA CYS A 201 10.16 -8.64 -8.12
C CYS A 201 10.71 -8.24 -9.49
N TRP A 202 11.54 -9.11 -10.08
CA TRP A 202 12.30 -8.80 -11.28
C TRP A 202 12.29 -10.00 -12.24
N ASP A 203 12.82 -9.78 -13.45
CA ASP A 203 12.82 -10.76 -14.55
C ASP A 203 11.42 -11.25 -14.93
N MET A 204 10.46 -10.32 -14.94
CA MET A 204 9.07 -10.60 -15.28
C MET A 204 8.86 -10.44 -16.79
N ASP A 205 8.95 -11.55 -17.53
CA ASP A 205 8.53 -11.64 -18.93
C ASP A 205 7.01 -11.88 -19.04
N ASN A 206 6.37 -11.28 -20.05
CA ASN A 206 4.95 -11.50 -20.45
C ASN A 206 4.03 -11.89 -19.28
N PHE A 207 3.63 -10.88 -18.51
CA PHE A 207 2.85 -11.12 -17.30
C PHE A 207 1.51 -11.81 -17.65
N PHE A 208 1.32 -13.02 -17.12
CA PHE A 208 0.06 -13.70 -16.79
C PHE A 208 -1.03 -13.86 -17.88
N CYS A 209 -0.82 -14.74 -18.86
CA CYS A 209 -1.96 -15.45 -19.47
C CYS A 209 -2.25 -16.73 -18.67
N VAL A 210 -3.11 -16.65 -17.65
CA VAL A 210 -3.57 -17.83 -16.92
C VAL A 210 -5.06 -18.04 -17.19
N ARG A 211 -5.34 -18.83 -18.23
CA ARG A 211 -6.68 -19.36 -18.55
C ARG A 211 -7.06 -20.46 -17.56
N VAL A 212 -7.13 -20.15 -16.27
CA VAL A 212 -7.56 -21.10 -15.25
C VAL A 212 -8.86 -20.59 -14.68
N GLY A 213 -9.97 -21.10 -15.21
CA GLY A 213 -11.33 -20.78 -14.77
C GLY A 213 -11.65 -21.17 -13.32
N GLU A 214 -10.65 -21.55 -12.51
CA GLU A 214 -10.79 -22.03 -11.13
C GLU A 214 -10.07 -21.14 -10.10
N LEU A 215 -9.42 -20.04 -10.52
CA LEU A 215 -8.73 -19.15 -9.57
C LEU A 215 -9.71 -18.44 -8.63
N LYS A 216 -9.48 -18.56 -7.33
CA LYS A 216 -10.20 -17.86 -6.25
C LYS A 216 -9.61 -16.50 -5.90
N LEU A 217 -8.68 -16.02 -6.73
CA LEU A 217 -7.91 -14.81 -6.49
C LEU A 217 -8.81 -13.58 -6.47
N LYS A 218 -8.82 -12.86 -5.35
CA LYS A 218 -9.62 -11.65 -5.09
C LYS A 218 -8.76 -10.40 -5.06
N THR A 219 -7.50 -10.53 -4.63
CA THR A 219 -6.58 -9.40 -4.46
C THR A 219 -5.29 -9.64 -5.20
N LEU A 220 -4.91 -8.67 -6.04
CA LEU A 220 -3.61 -8.62 -6.70
C LEU A 220 -2.92 -7.32 -6.36
N VAL A 221 -1.72 -7.41 -5.80
CA VAL A 221 -0.84 -6.28 -5.51
C VAL A 221 0.46 -6.46 -6.28
N VAL A 222 0.77 -5.53 -7.17
CA VAL A 222 2.05 -5.46 -7.88
C VAL A 222 2.69 -4.13 -7.54
N TYR A 223 3.86 -4.16 -6.89
CA TYR A 223 4.49 -2.96 -6.37
C TYR A 223 5.96 -2.88 -6.78
N LYS A 224 6.29 -1.91 -7.63
CA LYS A 224 7.64 -1.60 -8.10
C LYS A 224 8.37 -2.84 -8.66
N CYS A 225 7.62 -3.69 -9.36
CA CYS A 225 8.20 -4.84 -10.05
C CYS A 225 8.78 -4.41 -11.41
N ARG A 226 9.85 -5.09 -11.84
CA ARG A 226 10.51 -4.86 -13.12
C ARG A 226 10.02 -5.85 -14.17
N PHE A 227 9.42 -5.32 -15.23
CA PHE A 227 8.95 -6.07 -16.37
C PHE A 227 9.96 -5.97 -17.52
N MET A 228 10.23 -7.09 -18.19
CA MET A 228 11.09 -7.13 -19.37
C MET A 228 10.33 -6.71 -20.64
N CYS A 229 9.01 -6.94 -20.68
CA CYS A 229 8.13 -6.50 -21.74
C CYS A 229 7.06 -5.56 -21.18
N SER A 230 6.66 -4.57 -21.97
CA SER A 230 5.67 -3.56 -21.59
C SER A 230 4.23 -4.07 -21.69
N TYR A 231 3.96 -5.36 -21.44
CA TYR A 231 2.63 -5.94 -21.55
C TYR A 231 2.22 -6.63 -20.25
N PHE A 232 1.04 -6.26 -19.75
CA PHE A 232 0.42 -6.78 -18.54
C PHE A 232 -0.94 -7.37 -18.91
N GLU A 233 -0.95 -8.66 -19.23
CA GLU A 233 -2.18 -9.41 -19.48
C GLU A 233 -2.61 -10.11 -18.20
N PHE A 234 -3.91 -10.12 -17.89
CA PHE A 234 -4.38 -10.84 -16.71
C PHE A 234 -5.84 -11.28 -16.86
N GLU A 235 -6.10 -12.56 -16.59
CA GLU A 235 -7.45 -13.13 -16.50
C GLU A 235 -7.70 -13.60 -15.06
N ALA A 236 -8.56 -12.87 -14.33
CA ALA A 236 -9.03 -13.29 -13.01
C ALA A 236 -10.47 -12.84 -12.79
N PRO A 237 -11.45 -13.72 -13.06
CA PRO A 237 -12.87 -13.35 -13.05
C PRO A 237 -13.39 -12.98 -11.65
N ASN A 238 -12.70 -13.41 -10.60
CA ASN A 238 -13.06 -13.16 -9.20
C ASN A 238 -12.28 -12.00 -8.56
N LEU A 239 -11.44 -11.29 -9.34
CA LEU A 239 -10.64 -10.19 -8.81
C LEU A 239 -11.56 -9.05 -8.35
N ARG A 240 -11.30 -8.55 -7.14
CA ARG A 240 -12.04 -7.44 -6.52
C ARG A 240 -11.12 -6.26 -6.22
N CYS A 241 -9.86 -6.51 -5.90
CA CYS A 241 -8.89 -5.48 -5.57
C CYS A 241 -7.65 -5.59 -6.45
N LEU A 242 -7.35 -4.53 -7.18
CA LEU A 242 -6.12 -4.39 -7.96
C LEU A 242 -5.33 -3.20 -7.44
N ARG A 243 -4.09 -3.43 -7.03
CA ARG A 243 -3.13 -2.36 -6.71
C ARG A 243 -1.88 -2.51 -7.55
N TYR A 244 -1.59 -1.51 -8.36
CA TYR A 244 -0.44 -1.48 -9.24
C TYR A 244 0.40 -0.24 -8.94
N SER A 245 1.71 -0.45 -8.73
CA SER A 245 2.69 0.62 -8.69
C SER A 245 3.91 0.24 -9.54
N GLY A 246 4.34 1.12 -10.43
CA GLY A 246 5.44 0.84 -11.35
C GLY A 246 5.47 1.76 -12.56
N THR A 247 6.17 1.34 -13.62
CA THR A 247 6.09 1.96 -14.96
C THR A 247 4.79 1.56 -15.64
N LEU A 248 4.21 2.41 -16.48
CA LEU A 248 2.97 2.14 -17.20
C LEU A 248 3.16 1.00 -18.22
N PRO A 249 2.54 -0.18 -18.02
CA PRO A 249 2.53 -1.21 -19.04
C PRO A 249 1.29 -1.04 -19.95
N LYS A 250 1.32 -1.65 -21.13
CA LYS A 250 0.10 -1.93 -21.91
C LYS A 250 -0.71 -2.97 -21.14
N PHE A 251 -1.83 -2.54 -20.58
CA PHE A 251 -2.73 -3.39 -19.80
C PHE A 251 -3.78 -4.05 -20.69
N CYS A 252 -4.04 -5.33 -20.46
CA CYS A 252 -5.18 -6.05 -21.02
C CYS A 252 -5.80 -6.95 -19.95
N LEU A 253 -7.00 -6.61 -19.50
CA LEU A 253 -7.73 -7.35 -18.47
C LEU A 253 -8.83 -8.19 -19.12
N LEU A 254 -8.54 -9.47 -19.30
CA LEU A 254 -9.50 -10.40 -19.90
C LEU A 254 -10.53 -10.82 -18.86
N ARG A 255 -11.82 -10.56 -19.15
CA ARG A 255 -12.99 -10.94 -18.32
C ARG A 255 -12.90 -10.48 -16.87
N ASN A 256 -13.20 -9.22 -16.63
CA ASN A 256 -13.37 -8.69 -15.28
C ASN A 256 -14.84 -8.83 -14.82
N GLY A 257 -15.05 -9.46 -13.66
CA GLY A 257 -16.38 -9.52 -13.00
C GLY A 257 -16.82 -8.22 -12.34
N GLY A 258 -16.02 -7.16 -12.49
CA GLY A 258 -16.16 -5.86 -11.85
C GLY A 258 -15.26 -5.74 -10.61
N LEU A 259 -14.50 -4.63 -10.50
CA LEU A 259 -13.56 -4.39 -9.41
C LEU A 259 -14.19 -3.55 -8.30
N ASP A 260 -13.93 -3.90 -7.05
CA ASP A 260 -14.37 -3.10 -5.91
C ASP A 260 -13.41 -1.94 -5.64
N GLU A 261 -12.10 -2.16 -5.83
CA GLU A 261 -11.04 -1.18 -5.54
C GLU A 261 -9.89 -1.29 -6.55
N VAL A 262 -9.51 -0.16 -7.14
CA VAL A 262 -8.37 -0.03 -8.05
C VAL A 262 -7.45 1.07 -7.54
N ASP A 263 -6.16 0.76 -7.37
CA ASP A 263 -5.10 1.73 -7.02
C ASP A 263 -3.99 1.70 -8.06
N LEU A 264 -3.80 2.82 -8.76
CA LEU A 264 -2.84 2.97 -9.85
C LEU A 264 -1.82 4.05 -9.53
N ASP A 265 -0.55 3.64 -9.43
CA ASP A 265 0.57 4.51 -9.07
C ASP A 265 1.74 4.39 -10.06
N PHE A 266 1.84 5.38 -10.94
CA PHE A 266 2.87 5.50 -11.97
C PHE A 266 3.95 6.52 -11.61
N GLY A 267 4.20 6.78 -10.32
CA GLY A 267 5.18 7.78 -9.88
C GLY A 267 6.64 7.52 -10.30
N HIS A 268 6.92 6.39 -10.96
CA HIS A 268 8.22 6.07 -11.55
C HIS A 268 8.40 6.60 -12.98
N GLU A 269 7.31 6.92 -13.68
CA GLU A 269 7.37 7.52 -15.00
C GLU A 269 8.05 8.89 -14.97
N THR A 270 8.85 9.17 -15.98
CA THR A 270 9.61 10.42 -16.09
C THR A 270 9.12 11.33 -17.21
N HIS A 271 8.28 10.80 -18.10
CA HIS A 271 7.78 11.50 -19.28
C HIS A 271 6.28 11.24 -19.43
N GLY A 272 5.54 12.24 -19.90
CA GLY A 272 4.14 12.12 -20.27
C GLY A 272 3.89 12.91 -21.54
N ASN A 273 3.02 12.38 -22.40
CA ASN A 273 2.57 13.02 -23.63
C ASN A 273 1.15 12.52 -23.95
N GLU A 274 0.58 13.01 -25.04
CA GLU A 274 -0.76 12.62 -25.51
C GLU A 274 -0.91 11.10 -25.67
N ALA A 275 0.05 10.41 -26.29
CA ALA A 275 -0.01 8.96 -26.44
C ALA A 275 0.02 8.20 -25.10
N VAL A 276 0.73 8.71 -24.09
CA VAL A 276 0.70 8.17 -22.73
C VAL A 276 -0.64 8.46 -22.05
N SER A 277 -1.24 9.62 -22.32
CA SER A 277 -2.59 9.95 -21.85
C SER A 277 -3.63 8.96 -22.40
N ASP A 278 -3.58 8.65 -23.69
CA ASP A 278 -4.51 7.70 -24.32
C ASP A 278 -4.33 6.28 -23.74
N LEU A 279 -3.09 5.87 -23.46
CA LEU A 279 -2.83 4.60 -22.77
C LEU A 279 -3.41 4.58 -21.35
N LEU A 280 -3.35 5.69 -20.61
CA LEU A 280 -3.98 5.80 -19.30
C LEU A 280 -5.51 5.75 -19.40
N GLY A 281 -6.10 6.38 -20.43
CA GLY A 281 -7.52 6.30 -20.74
C GLY A 281 -7.98 4.87 -21.00
N GLN A 282 -7.28 4.17 -21.91
CA GLN A 282 -7.51 2.75 -22.22
C GLN A 282 -7.39 1.86 -20.98
N LEU A 283 -6.39 2.10 -20.13
CA LEU A 283 -6.24 1.38 -18.86
C LEU A 283 -7.45 1.58 -17.95
N ILE A 284 -7.94 2.81 -17.81
CA ILE A 284 -9.11 3.12 -16.97
C ILE A 284 -10.36 2.41 -17.52
N ASP A 285 -10.53 2.38 -18.84
CA ASP A 285 -11.65 1.69 -19.48
C ASP A 285 -11.56 0.15 -19.29
N GLU A 286 -10.36 -0.43 -19.35
CA GLU A 286 -10.11 -1.87 -19.12
C GLU A 286 -10.43 -2.31 -17.68
N VAL A 287 -10.21 -1.47 -16.67
CA VAL A 287 -10.54 -1.78 -15.26
C VAL A 287 -12.01 -1.50 -14.91
N ASN A 288 -12.77 -0.89 -15.81
CA ASN A 288 -14.18 -0.55 -15.62
C ASN A 288 -15.08 -1.78 -15.91
N PRO A 289 -16.18 -2.05 -15.17
CA PRO A 289 -16.73 -1.29 -14.05
C PRO A 289 -15.93 -1.44 -12.75
N MET A 290 -15.72 -0.32 -12.05
CA MET A 290 -15.12 -0.30 -10.71
C MET A 290 -15.90 0.60 -9.73
N ARG A 291 -15.80 0.32 -8.42
CA ARG A 291 -16.49 1.12 -7.37
C ARG A 291 -15.63 2.22 -6.77
N ALA A 292 -14.34 1.95 -6.53
CA ALA A 292 -13.40 2.87 -5.91
C ALA A 292 -12.10 2.95 -6.73
N LEU A 293 -11.63 4.17 -6.99
CA LEU A 293 -10.41 4.44 -7.74
C LEU A 293 -9.43 5.28 -6.91
N THR A 294 -8.17 4.88 -6.89
CA THR A 294 -7.05 5.66 -6.37
C THR A 294 -6.08 5.96 -7.50
N VAL A 295 -5.71 7.23 -7.66
CA VAL A 295 -4.80 7.69 -8.71
C VAL A 295 -3.66 8.51 -8.12
N CYS A 296 -2.51 8.47 -8.79
CA CYS A 296 -1.33 9.24 -8.43
C CYS A 296 -1.21 10.58 -9.18
N THR A 297 -0.38 11.45 -8.63
CA THR A 297 0.17 12.68 -9.24
C THR A 297 0.47 12.60 -10.74
N PHE A 298 1.11 11.52 -11.21
CA PHE A 298 1.43 11.35 -12.63
C PHE A 298 0.16 11.31 -13.49
N MET A 299 -0.84 10.54 -13.05
CA MET A 299 -2.12 10.46 -13.74
C MET A 299 -2.85 11.81 -13.73
N LEU A 300 -2.79 12.56 -12.62
CA LEU A 300 -3.38 13.90 -12.53
C LEU A 300 -2.74 14.90 -13.52
N GLN A 301 -1.46 14.73 -13.85
CA GLN A 301 -0.77 15.60 -14.80
C GLN A 301 -1.01 15.18 -16.25
N VAL A 302 -1.02 13.88 -16.54
CA VAL A 302 -0.97 13.37 -17.93
C VAL A 302 -2.34 13.10 -18.53
N LEU A 303 -3.28 12.50 -17.79
CA LEU A 303 -4.61 12.17 -18.33
C LEU A 303 -5.36 13.35 -18.97
N PRO A 304 -5.26 14.60 -18.46
CA PRO A 304 -5.94 15.72 -19.07
C PRO A 304 -5.34 16.17 -20.41
N MET A 305 -4.16 15.68 -20.80
CA MET A 305 -3.47 16.08 -22.03
C MET A 305 -4.06 15.43 -23.29
N GLY A 306 -4.69 14.26 -23.16
CA GLY A 306 -5.20 13.48 -24.30
C GLY A 306 -6.49 14.03 -24.90
N GLU A 307 -6.62 13.94 -26.22
CA GLU A 307 -7.88 14.25 -26.92
C GLU A 307 -8.96 13.18 -26.67
N GLU A 308 -8.60 11.89 -26.60
CA GLU A 308 -9.55 10.78 -26.44
C GLU A 308 -10.03 10.64 -24.99
N GLY A 309 -9.14 10.87 -24.01
CA GLY A 309 -9.46 10.79 -22.60
C GLY A 309 -9.99 9.41 -22.15
N ILE A 310 -10.92 9.40 -21.20
CA ILE A 310 -11.63 8.19 -20.74
C ILE A 310 -12.88 8.05 -21.61
N GLY A 311 -13.12 6.86 -22.17
CA GLY A 311 -14.18 6.64 -23.15
C GLY A 311 -15.60 6.84 -22.62
N SER A 312 -15.81 6.79 -21.30
CA SER A 312 -17.12 7.05 -20.68
C SER A 312 -17.03 7.54 -19.22
N PRO A 313 -18.05 8.25 -18.71
CA PRO A 313 -18.11 8.62 -17.30
C PRO A 313 -18.01 7.41 -16.37
N LEU A 314 -17.18 7.53 -15.34
CA LEU A 314 -16.93 6.49 -14.35
C LEU A 314 -18.07 6.39 -13.34
N GLY A 315 -18.63 5.19 -13.18
CA GLY A 315 -19.63 4.86 -12.16
C GLY A 315 -19.05 4.68 -10.75
N ILE A 316 -17.94 5.36 -10.43
CA ILE A 316 -17.29 5.25 -9.12
C ILE A 316 -18.02 6.07 -8.06
N THR A 317 -17.98 5.58 -6.82
CA THR A 317 -18.52 6.27 -5.64
C THR A 317 -17.42 6.81 -4.73
N GLN A 318 -16.18 6.31 -4.89
CA GLN A 318 -15.04 6.73 -4.09
C GLN A 318 -13.83 7.03 -4.98
N LEU A 319 -13.24 8.20 -4.78
CA LEU A 319 -12.03 8.65 -5.47
C LEU A 319 -10.99 9.06 -4.43
N THR A 320 -9.79 8.49 -4.52
CA THR A 320 -8.63 8.90 -3.73
C THR A 320 -7.55 9.48 -4.64
N LEU A 321 -7.11 10.69 -4.34
CA LEU A 321 -6.08 11.41 -5.07
C LEU A 321 -4.80 11.43 -4.24
N LYS A 322 -3.78 10.69 -4.67
CA LYS A 322 -2.40 10.83 -4.14
C LYS A 322 -1.74 11.99 -4.88
N THR A 323 -1.64 13.14 -4.24
CA THR A 323 -1.35 14.43 -4.90
C THR A 323 -0.39 15.27 -4.09
N THR A 324 0.27 16.21 -4.74
CA THR A 324 1.03 17.27 -4.07
C THR A 324 0.27 18.60 -4.03
N MET A 325 -0.93 18.63 -4.62
CA MET A 325 -1.75 19.81 -4.91
C MET A 325 -0.99 20.87 -5.72
N HIS A 326 -0.11 20.42 -6.62
CA HIS A 326 0.66 21.28 -7.50
C HIS A 326 -0.21 21.87 -8.63
N ASP A 327 0.20 23.01 -9.19
CA ASP A 327 -0.53 23.72 -10.26
C ASP A 327 -0.83 22.84 -11.48
N HIS A 328 0.12 21.99 -11.87
CA HIS A 328 -0.02 21.03 -12.98
C HIS A 328 -0.99 19.88 -12.68
N GLU A 329 -1.35 19.64 -11.43
CA GLU A 329 -2.29 18.57 -11.05
C GLU A 329 -3.74 19.06 -11.04
N GLN A 330 -3.97 20.38 -11.04
CA GLN A 330 -5.30 20.96 -10.85
C GLN A 330 -6.26 20.60 -12.00
N HIS A 331 -5.76 20.57 -13.24
CA HIS A 331 -6.51 20.08 -14.41
C HIS A 331 -6.91 18.61 -14.26
N GLY A 332 -6.04 17.78 -13.68
CA GLY A 332 -6.35 16.38 -13.34
C GLY A 332 -7.48 16.25 -12.34
N ILE A 333 -7.45 17.08 -11.30
CA ILE A 333 -8.52 17.09 -10.28
C ILE A 333 -9.85 17.46 -10.94
N GLN A 334 -9.90 18.52 -11.76
CA GLN A 334 -11.09 18.89 -12.53
C GLN A 334 -11.56 17.77 -13.46
N TYR A 335 -10.61 17.14 -14.17
CA TYR A 335 -10.86 16.06 -15.09
C TYR A 335 -11.58 14.89 -14.43
N PHE A 336 -11.13 14.47 -13.24
CA PHE A 336 -11.81 13.42 -12.48
C PHE A 336 -13.16 13.86 -11.92
N LEU A 337 -13.30 15.09 -11.40
CA LEU A 337 -14.60 15.58 -10.94
C LEU A 337 -15.64 15.62 -12.07
N LYS A 338 -15.23 15.98 -13.29
CA LYS A 338 -16.07 15.94 -14.49
C LYS A 338 -16.49 14.52 -14.87
N ASN A 339 -15.56 13.57 -14.80
CA ASN A 339 -15.77 12.21 -15.26
C ASN A 339 -16.36 11.25 -14.20
N CYS A 340 -16.55 11.70 -12.95
CA CYS A 340 -17.07 10.85 -11.86
C CYS A 340 -18.41 11.41 -11.30
N PRO A 341 -19.52 11.36 -12.07
CA PRO A 341 -20.77 12.02 -11.68
C PRO A 341 -21.43 11.44 -10.41
N GLN A 342 -21.13 10.19 -10.07
CA GLN A 342 -21.71 9.47 -8.92
C GLN A 342 -20.83 9.51 -7.66
N LEU A 343 -19.82 10.37 -7.63
CA LEU A 343 -18.84 10.43 -6.56
C LEU A 343 -19.47 10.86 -5.22
N GLU A 344 -19.40 9.99 -4.21
CA GLU A 344 -19.91 10.26 -2.86
C GLU A 344 -18.80 10.58 -1.86
N THR A 345 -17.60 10.00 -2.04
CA THR A 345 -16.44 10.20 -1.16
C THR A 345 -15.22 10.61 -1.96
N LEU A 346 -14.63 11.76 -1.62
CA LEU A 346 -13.38 12.26 -2.21
C LEU A 346 -12.28 12.34 -1.15
N LYS A 347 -11.17 11.66 -1.37
CA LYS A 347 -10.02 11.65 -0.45
C LYS A 347 -8.79 12.23 -1.10
N PHE A 348 -8.03 13.03 -0.36
CA PHE A 348 -6.72 13.53 -0.74
C PHE A 348 -5.67 12.95 0.19
N GLU A 349 -4.69 12.25 -0.38
CA GLU A 349 -3.46 11.85 0.28
C GLU A 349 -2.35 12.81 -0.17
N ILE A 350 -2.17 13.90 0.59
CA ILE A 350 -1.22 14.96 0.30
C ILE A 350 0.14 14.60 0.91
N ASP A 351 1.09 14.17 0.08
CA ASP A 351 2.44 13.81 0.54
C ASP A 351 3.48 14.85 0.05
N SER A 352 4.24 15.43 0.99
CA SER A 352 5.34 16.35 0.71
C SER A 352 6.66 15.65 0.35
N HIS A 353 6.76 14.35 0.60
CA HIS A 353 7.95 13.52 0.35
C HIS A 353 7.80 12.63 -0.87
N ALA A 354 6.65 12.69 -1.54
CA ALA A 354 6.52 12.11 -2.85
C ALA A 354 7.65 12.71 -3.69
N ARG A 355 8.70 11.92 -3.94
CA ARG A 355 9.78 12.22 -4.88
C ARG A 355 9.20 12.12 -6.29
N THR A 356 8.04 12.73 -6.48
CA THR A 356 7.36 12.83 -7.74
C THR A 356 8.25 13.73 -8.53
N ARG A 357 9.02 13.07 -9.40
CA ARG A 357 9.63 13.66 -10.57
C ARG A 357 8.44 14.22 -11.34
N ILE A 358 8.02 15.43 -10.97
CA ILE A 358 7.10 16.22 -11.79
C ILE A 358 7.71 16.16 -13.18
N ILE A 359 6.89 15.74 -14.15
CA ILE A 359 7.33 15.46 -15.52
C ILE A 359 8.20 16.62 -15.97
N ASN A 360 9.36 16.32 -16.57
CA ASN A 360 10.39 17.31 -16.86
C ASN A 360 9.76 18.57 -17.49
N TYR A 361 9.81 19.67 -16.73
CA TYR A 361 8.99 20.87 -16.90
C TYR A 361 9.13 21.59 -18.25
N THR A 362 10.10 21.20 -19.07
CA THR A 362 10.34 21.78 -20.39
C THR A 362 9.37 21.27 -21.47
N GLU A 363 8.62 20.19 -21.21
CA GLU A 363 7.72 19.54 -22.18
C GLU A 363 6.25 19.54 -21.75
N TYR A 364 5.92 20.06 -20.57
CA TYR A 364 4.52 20.14 -20.11
C TYR A 364 3.81 21.34 -20.75
N GLU A 365 2.87 21.07 -21.65
CA GLU A 365 1.88 22.06 -22.09
C GLU A 365 0.57 21.83 -21.33
N ALA A 366 0.09 22.87 -20.63
CA ALA A 366 -1.16 22.78 -19.91
C ALA A 366 -2.32 22.57 -20.90
N PRO A 367 -3.18 21.56 -20.69
CA PRO A 367 -4.36 21.39 -21.53
C PRO A 367 -5.27 22.60 -21.28
N CYS A 368 -5.44 23.43 -22.32
CA CYS A 368 -6.19 24.68 -22.31
C CYS A 368 -5.55 25.82 -21.47
N ALA A 369 -4.80 26.70 -22.13
CA ALA A 369 -4.13 27.86 -21.52
C ALA A 369 -5.07 29.01 -21.06
N GLU A 370 -6.40 28.78 -20.99
CA GLU A 370 -7.38 29.85 -20.76
C GLU A 370 -7.50 30.26 -19.28
N VAL A 371 -7.32 29.34 -18.33
CA VAL A 371 -7.44 29.61 -16.90
C VAL A 371 -6.14 29.22 -16.20
N LYS A 372 -5.49 30.20 -15.57
CA LYS A 372 -4.32 29.93 -14.76
C LYS A 372 -4.70 29.07 -13.53
N PRO A 373 -3.85 28.11 -13.11
CA PRO A 373 -4.11 27.25 -11.95
C PRO A 373 -4.49 28.02 -10.68
N GLU A 374 -3.90 29.20 -10.46
CA GLU A 374 -4.15 30.09 -9.33
C GLU A 374 -5.59 30.62 -9.22
N HIS A 375 -6.33 30.62 -10.34
CA HIS A 375 -7.73 31.06 -10.42
C HIS A 375 -8.70 29.89 -10.66
N MET A 376 -8.18 28.66 -10.66
CA MET A 376 -8.97 27.50 -11.08
C MET A 376 -10.15 27.21 -10.16
N TRP A 377 -10.07 27.58 -8.89
CA TRP A 377 -11.07 27.25 -7.85
C TRP A 377 -11.81 28.48 -7.30
N ASP A 378 -11.82 29.59 -8.04
CA ASP A 378 -12.52 30.82 -7.67
C ASP A 378 -14.06 30.63 -7.71
N GLU A 379 -14.82 31.54 -7.07
CA GLU A 379 -16.28 31.40 -6.88
C GLU A 379 -17.10 31.38 -8.20
N ASN A 380 -16.53 31.84 -9.31
CA ASN A 380 -17.15 31.84 -10.64
C ASN A 380 -16.75 30.63 -11.51
N THR A 381 -16.09 29.63 -10.92
CA THR A 381 -15.59 28.44 -11.61
C THR A 381 -16.73 27.50 -12.04
N ILE A 382 -16.43 26.67 -13.04
CA ILE A 382 -17.26 25.53 -13.47
C ILE A 382 -17.67 24.67 -12.26
N THR A 383 -18.98 24.44 -12.15
CA THR A 383 -19.53 23.52 -11.14
C THR A 383 -19.57 22.10 -11.67
N PHE A 384 -19.06 21.15 -10.90
CA PHE A 384 -19.18 19.73 -11.23
C PHE A 384 -20.47 19.14 -10.65
N SER A 385 -21.14 18.30 -11.44
CA SER A 385 -22.39 17.64 -11.02
C SER A 385 -22.17 16.82 -9.75
N CYS A 386 -21.05 16.10 -9.67
CA CYS A 386 -20.74 15.30 -8.50
C CYS A 386 -20.62 16.13 -7.22
N VAL A 387 -19.92 17.27 -7.27
CA VAL A 387 -19.75 18.18 -6.14
C VAL A 387 -21.10 18.74 -5.68
N THR A 388 -21.99 19.06 -6.62
CA THR A 388 -23.27 19.71 -6.29
C THR A 388 -24.40 18.74 -5.94
N GLN A 389 -24.31 17.47 -6.38
CA GLN A 389 -25.45 16.53 -6.36
C GLN A 389 -25.18 15.18 -5.69
N THR A 390 -23.93 14.76 -5.48
CA THR A 390 -23.63 13.42 -4.96
C THR A 390 -22.58 13.39 -3.86
N LEU A 391 -21.63 14.33 -3.83
CA LEU A 391 -20.54 14.36 -2.89
C LEU A 391 -21.02 14.59 -1.44
N ARG A 392 -20.71 13.63 -0.56
CA ARG A 392 -21.10 13.63 0.87
C ARG A 392 -19.91 13.79 1.80
N GLU A 393 -18.83 13.08 1.52
CA GLU A 393 -17.66 13.05 2.39
C GLU A 393 -16.39 13.49 1.67
N VAL A 394 -15.64 14.39 2.30
CA VAL A 394 -14.31 14.79 1.85
C VAL A 394 -13.30 14.60 2.97
N GLU A 395 -12.19 13.93 2.67
CA GLU A 395 -11.05 13.78 3.57
C GLU A 395 -9.79 14.37 2.93
N MET A 396 -9.12 15.30 3.60
CA MET A 396 -7.86 15.90 3.16
C MET A 396 -6.76 15.57 4.15
N LYS A 397 -5.98 14.53 3.85
CA LYS A 397 -4.88 14.06 4.69
C LYS A 397 -3.56 14.69 4.25
N GLY A 398 -2.79 15.19 5.22
CA GLY A 398 -1.52 15.86 4.96
C GLY A 398 -1.67 17.34 4.56
N PHE A 399 -2.77 17.98 4.96
CA PHE A 399 -3.08 19.37 4.62
C PHE A 399 -2.01 20.33 5.16
N ARG A 400 -1.48 21.20 4.29
CA ARG A 400 -0.44 22.20 4.55
C ARG A 400 -0.94 23.63 4.39
N ALA A 401 -2.18 23.80 3.92
CA ALA A 401 -2.81 25.07 3.61
C ALA A 401 -2.04 25.88 2.56
N SER A 402 -1.58 25.20 1.51
CA SER A 402 -1.09 25.87 0.30
C SER A 402 -2.25 26.63 -0.40
N PRO A 403 -1.96 27.59 -1.30
CA PRO A 403 -2.99 28.31 -2.04
C PRO A 403 -4.00 27.40 -2.74
N ASN A 404 -3.54 26.36 -3.45
CA ASN A 404 -4.41 25.40 -4.14
C ASN A 404 -5.24 24.56 -3.17
N GLU A 405 -4.64 24.12 -2.06
CA GLU A 405 -5.34 23.37 -1.02
C GLU A 405 -6.48 24.20 -0.40
N ILE A 406 -6.23 25.48 -0.12
CA ILE A 406 -7.25 26.39 0.42
C ILE A 406 -8.30 26.73 -0.64
N GLY A 407 -7.88 27.04 -1.87
CA GLY A 407 -8.79 27.40 -2.97
C GLY A 407 -9.79 26.28 -3.24
N PHE A 408 -9.30 25.05 -3.37
CA PHE A 408 -10.15 23.88 -3.55
C PHE A 408 -11.10 23.64 -2.36
N MET A 409 -10.62 23.81 -1.13
CA MET A 409 -11.46 23.70 0.06
C MET A 409 -12.59 24.76 0.06
N CYS A 410 -12.29 26.01 -0.30
CA CYS A 410 -13.29 27.06 -0.42
C CYS A 410 -14.32 26.74 -1.50
N TYR A 411 -13.88 26.26 -2.66
CA TYR A 411 -14.75 25.80 -3.75
C TYR A 411 -15.74 24.72 -3.27
N LEU A 412 -15.26 23.71 -2.55
CA LEU A 412 -16.11 22.66 -1.98
C LEU A 412 -17.12 23.22 -0.97
N LEU A 413 -16.70 24.12 -0.09
CA LEU A 413 -17.60 24.71 0.92
C LEU A 413 -18.69 25.59 0.29
N TYR A 414 -18.39 26.22 -0.84
CA TYR A 414 -19.34 27.06 -1.56
C TYR A 414 -20.33 26.24 -2.40
N HIS A 415 -19.85 25.26 -3.17
CA HIS A 415 -20.67 24.49 -4.13
C HIS A 415 -21.19 23.14 -3.61
N GLY A 416 -20.55 22.55 -2.59
CA GLY A 416 -20.81 21.22 -2.07
C GLY A 416 -22.08 21.12 -1.22
N ARG A 417 -23.25 21.38 -1.81
CA ARG A 417 -24.53 21.56 -1.09
C ARG A 417 -25.02 20.35 -0.30
N LEU A 418 -24.58 19.15 -0.67
CA LEU A 418 -24.95 17.89 -0.03
C LEU A 418 -23.83 17.31 0.84
N MET A 419 -22.71 18.03 0.97
CA MET A 419 -21.58 17.57 1.77
C MET A 419 -21.98 17.49 3.26
N GLU A 420 -21.81 16.32 3.84
CA GLU A 420 -22.14 16.01 5.24
C GLU A 420 -20.92 16.13 6.13
N LYS A 421 -19.75 15.78 5.61
CA LYS A 421 -18.51 15.69 6.39
C LYS A 421 -17.29 16.16 5.60
N LEU A 422 -16.53 17.06 6.21
CA LEU A 422 -15.21 17.49 5.76
C LEU A 422 -14.19 17.20 6.87
N THR A 423 -13.25 16.30 6.60
CA THR A 423 -12.17 15.92 7.53
C THR A 423 -10.84 16.46 7.02
N ILE A 424 -10.16 17.27 7.81
CA ILE A 424 -8.85 17.82 7.49
C ILE A 424 -7.85 17.27 8.49
N ILE A 425 -6.88 16.48 8.01
CA ILE A 425 -5.80 15.95 8.84
C ILE A 425 -4.55 16.74 8.49
N VAL A 426 -4.12 17.61 9.39
CA VAL A 426 -3.03 18.56 9.13
C VAL A 426 -1.69 17.82 9.12
N SER A 427 -0.81 18.18 8.19
CA SER A 427 0.54 17.58 8.14
C SER A 427 1.29 17.81 9.45
N SER A 428 1.82 16.72 10.02
CA SER A 428 2.68 16.77 11.22
C SER A 428 4.09 17.29 10.94
N GLN A 429 4.41 17.59 9.67
CA GLN A 429 5.75 17.93 9.19
C GLN A 429 5.98 19.45 9.20
N ALA A 430 5.96 20.00 10.40
CA ALA A 430 6.86 21.06 10.83
C ALA A 430 7.20 20.76 12.30
N SER A 431 8.43 20.31 12.54
CA SER A 431 9.06 20.19 13.87
C SER A 431 8.29 19.44 14.98
N GLY A 432 7.97 18.14 14.79
CA GLY A 432 7.73 17.18 15.90
C GLY A 432 6.57 17.49 16.88
N ARG A 433 5.86 18.59 16.66
CA ARG A 433 4.62 19.03 17.29
C ARG A 433 3.90 19.77 16.17
N GLY A 434 2.77 19.24 15.70
CA GLY A 434 2.03 19.82 14.57
C GLY A 434 1.92 21.34 14.68
N ASN A 435 2.09 22.05 13.57
CA ASN A 435 2.21 23.51 13.54
C ASN A 435 0.91 24.15 14.09
N PRO A 436 0.87 24.66 15.34
CA PRO A 436 -0.37 25.14 15.95
C PRO A 436 -0.92 26.38 15.23
N GLN A 437 -0.07 27.11 14.51
CA GLN A 437 -0.49 28.26 13.70
C GLN A 437 -1.24 27.81 12.45
N LEU A 438 -0.77 26.73 11.80
CA LEU A 438 -1.46 26.13 10.66
C LEU A 438 -2.85 25.62 11.06
N TYR A 439 -2.97 24.92 12.18
CA TYR A 439 -4.27 24.51 12.74
C TYR A 439 -5.20 25.70 12.98
N ARG A 440 -4.69 26.78 13.60
CA ARG A 440 -5.48 27.99 13.84
C ARG A 440 -5.93 28.64 12.54
N MET A 441 -5.05 28.77 11.56
CA MET A 441 -5.38 29.36 10.27
C MET A 441 -6.48 28.57 9.54
N VAL A 442 -6.39 27.23 9.53
CA VAL A 442 -7.43 26.37 8.94
C VAL A 442 -8.74 26.51 9.71
N ALA A 443 -8.69 26.53 11.04
CA ALA A 443 -9.87 26.72 11.89
C ALA A 443 -10.52 28.12 11.73
N GLU A 444 -9.73 29.17 11.51
CA GLU A 444 -10.22 30.53 11.24
C GLU A 444 -10.88 30.60 9.85
N LYS A 445 -10.19 30.13 8.80
CA LYS A 445 -10.77 30.10 7.45
C LYS A 445 -12.06 29.31 7.38
N THR A 446 -12.13 28.13 8.01
CA THR A 446 -13.36 27.31 8.03
C THR A 446 -14.49 27.90 8.89
N ARG A 447 -14.18 28.79 9.83
CA ARG A 447 -15.18 29.49 10.66
C ARG A 447 -15.83 30.64 9.90
N ASP A 448 -15.03 31.38 9.13
CA ASP A 448 -15.46 32.63 8.48
C ASP A 448 -16.08 32.40 7.09
N LEU A 449 -16.01 31.17 6.57
CA LEU A 449 -16.57 30.83 5.27
C LEU A 449 -18.11 30.75 5.28
N PRO A 450 -18.78 31.31 4.27
CA PRO A 450 -20.23 31.22 4.13
C PRO A 450 -20.63 29.76 3.95
N ARG A 451 -21.19 29.15 5.01
CA ARG A 451 -21.72 27.80 4.94
C ARG A 451 -23.03 27.83 4.16
N THR A 452 -23.00 27.36 2.92
CA THR A 452 -24.22 27.07 2.17
C THR A 452 -24.94 25.83 2.72
N VAL A 453 -24.22 25.00 3.49
CA VAL A 453 -24.72 23.77 4.11
C VAL A 453 -24.84 23.91 5.63
N PRO A 454 -26.07 23.97 6.19
CA PRO A 454 -26.26 24.24 7.61
C PRO A 454 -25.80 23.12 8.55
N ASN A 455 -25.73 21.86 8.08
CA ASN A 455 -25.43 20.68 8.90
C ASN A 455 -24.05 20.04 8.61
N LEU A 456 -23.19 20.72 7.86
CA LEU A 456 -21.86 20.19 7.53
C LEU A 456 -21.00 20.02 8.79
N GLN A 457 -20.51 18.80 9.03
CA GLN A 457 -19.55 18.50 10.07
C GLN A 457 -18.13 18.74 9.55
N ILE A 458 -17.41 19.71 10.13
CA ILE A 458 -16.00 19.95 9.85
C ILE A 458 -15.16 19.42 11.00
N ILE A 459 -14.28 18.47 10.71
CA ILE A 459 -13.36 17.85 11.67
C ILE A 459 -11.93 18.23 11.27
N ILE A 460 -11.18 18.83 12.19
CA ILE A 460 -9.77 19.15 11.99
C ILE A 460 -8.98 18.33 13.02
N ILE A 461 -8.10 17.46 12.54
CA ILE A 461 -7.34 16.49 13.34
C ILE A 461 -5.85 16.77 13.27
#